data_AF-A0A376U1M6-F1
#
_entry.id   AF-A0A376U1M6-F1
#
_cell.length_a   1.000
_cell.length_b   1.000
_cell.length_c   1.000
_cell.angle_alpha   90.00
_cell.angle_beta   90.00
_cell.angle_gamma   90.00
#
_symmetry.space_group_name_H-M   'P 1'
#
loop_
_entity.id
_entity.type
_entity.pdbx_description
1 polymer ?
#
loop_
_entity_poly.entity_id
_entity_poly.type
_entity_poly.pdbx_seq_one_letter_code
_entity_poly.pdbx_strand_id
1 'polypeptide(L)'
;MLAGALFLTACSHNSSLPPFTASGFAEDQGAVRIWRKDSGDNVHLLAVFSPWRSGDTTTREYRWQGDNLTLININVYSKPPVNIRARFDDRGDLSFMQRESDGEKQQLSNDQIDLYRYRADQIRQISDALRQGRVVLRQGRWHAMEQTVTTCEGKPLNLI
;
A
#
# COMPACT_ATOMS: atom_id res chain seq x y z
N MET A 1 -12.53 58.28 -21.32
CA MET A 1 -11.62 57.20 -20.89
C MET A 1 -12.26 56.48 -19.72
N LEU A 2 -12.65 55.22 -19.87
CA LEU A 2 -13.00 54.34 -18.76
C LEU A 2 -12.46 52.95 -19.10
N ALA A 3 -11.31 52.62 -18.51
CA ALA A 3 -10.68 51.32 -18.63
C ALA A 3 -11.32 50.38 -17.59
N GLY A 4 -12.00 49.34 -18.07
CA GLY A 4 -12.50 48.26 -17.23
C GLY A 4 -11.37 47.30 -16.89
N ALA A 5 -11.02 47.17 -15.62
CA ALA A 5 -10.10 46.14 -15.13
C ALA A 5 -10.87 44.83 -14.91
N LEU A 6 -10.60 43.83 -15.75
CA LEU A 6 -11.03 42.44 -15.54
C LEU A 6 -10.10 41.80 -14.50
N PHE A 7 -10.59 41.62 -13.28
CA PHE A 7 -9.92 40.78 -12.28
C PHE A 7 -10.16 39.31 -12.65
N LEU A 8 -9.19 38.69 -13.33
CA LEU A 8 -9.16 37.25 -13.52
C LEU A 8 -8.73 36.58 -12.21
N THR A 9 -9.69 36.13 -11.40
CA THR A 9 -9.41 35.23 -10.28
C THR A 9 -9.15 33.84 -10.84
N ALA A 10 -7.90 33.50 -11.10
CA ALA A 10 -7.51 32.14 -11.44
C ALA A 10 -7.56 31.29 -10.16
N CYS A 11 -8.65 30.54 -9.97
CA CYS A 11 -8.72 29.50 -8.95
C CYS A 11 -7.78 28.36 -9.37
N SER A 12 -6.55 28.35 -8.86
CA SER A 12 -5.67 27.19 -9.00
C SER A 12 -6.24 26.05 -8.14
N HIS A 13 -6.93 25.10 -8.77
CA HIS A 13 -7.30 23.87 -8.08
C HIS A 13 -6.05 22.98 -8.00
N ASN A 14 -5.44 22.85 -6.82
CA ASN A 14 -4.37 21.88 -6.64
C ASN A 14 -4.97 20.48 -6.58
N SER A 15 -5.04 19.81 -7.73
CA SER A 15 -5.56 18.44 -7.87
C SER A 15 -4.51 17.37 -7.52
N SER A 16 -3.36 17.74 -6.95
CA SER A 16 -2.33 16.79 -6.56
C SER A 16 -2.90 15.81 -5.54
N LEU A 17 -2.73 14.52 -5.82
CA LEU A 17 -3.05 13.48 -4.86
C LEU A 17 -2.20 13.69 -3.60
N PRO A 18 -2.77 13.47 -2.39
CA PRO A 18 -2.00 13.65 -1.17
C PRO A 18 -0.79 12.71 -1.17
N PRO A 19 0.35 13.14 -0.62
CA PRO A 19 1.57 12.34 -0.60
C PRO A 19 1.42 11.07 0.24
N PHE A 20 0.42 11.02 1.14
CA PHE A 20 0.08 9.82 1.89
C PHE A 20 -1.35 9.39 1.60
N THR A 21 -1.55 8.10 1.34
CA THR A 21 -2.87 7.50 1.17
C THR A 21 -2.98 6.19 1.93
N ALA A 22 -4.12 5.99 2.58
CA ALA A 22 -4.57 4.69 3.07
C ALA A 22 -5.75 4.24 2.20
N SER A 23 -5.67 3.05 1.62
CA SER A 23 -6.67 2.47 0.73
C SER A 23 -6.73 0.96 0.93
N GLY A 24 -7.53 0.26 0.13
CA GLY A 24 -7.59 -1.18 0.19
C GLY A 24 -8.67 -1.73 -0.71
N PHE A 25 -8.73 -3.06 -0.78
CA PHE A 25 -9.70 -3.80 -1.57
C PHE A 25 -9.95 -5.16 -0.93
N ALA A 26 -11.10 -5.75 -1.27
CA ALA A 26 -11.45 -7.11 -0.91
C ALA A 26 -11.04 -8.05 -2.04
N GLU A 27 -10.44 -9.18 -1.69
CA GLU A 27 -10.20 -10.33 -2.55
C GLU A 27 -11.02 -11.52 -2.04
N ASP A 28 -11.12 -12.59 -2.82
CA ASP A 28 -11.91 -13.77 -2.48
C ASP A 28 -11.50 -14.41 -1.13
N GLN A 29 -10.22 -14.33 -0.78
CA GLN A 29 -9.65 -14.98 0.39
C GLN A 29 -9.40 -14.04 1.58
N GLY A 30 -9.43 -12.72 1.38
CA GLY A 30 -9.11 -11.76 2.43
C GLY A 30 -9.21 -10.31 2.00
N ALA A 31 -8.94 -9.40 2.93
CA ALA A 31 -8.81 -7.98 2.68
C ALA A 31 -7.34 -7.57 2.54
N VAL A 32 -7.05 -6.75 1.54
CA VAL A 32 -5.77 -6.06 1.40
C VAL A 32 -5.95 -4.59 1.79
N ARG A 33 -5.18 -4.14 2.78
CA ARG A 33 -5.05 -2.73 3.16
C ARG A 33 -3.71 -2.20 2.70
N ILE A 34 -3.68 -1.04 2.07
CA ILE A 34 -2.47 -0.43 1.52
C ILE A 34 -2.29 0.95 2.13
N TRP A 35 -1.12 1.18 2.70
CA TRP A 35 -0.62 2.50 3.04
C TRP A 35 0.52 2.84 2.09
N ARG A 36 0.41 3.99 1.42
CA ARG A 36 1.41 4.48 0.48
C ARG A 36 1.85 5.88 0.86
N LYS A 37 3.16 6.11 0.76
CA LYS A 37 3.78 7.43 0.89
C LYS A 37 4.67 7.72 -0.32
N ASP A 38 4.38 8.81 -1.00
CA ASP A 38 5.18 9.34 -2.10
C ASP A 38 6.05 10.51 -1.57
N SER A 39 7.32 10.54 -1.95
CA SER A 39 8.29 11.59 -1.56
C SER A 39 9.28 11.85 -2.69
N GLY A 40 8.97 12.85 -3.52
CA GLY A 40 9.68 13.06 -4.79
C GLY A 40 9.37 11.92 -5.76
N ASP A 41 10.42 11.25 -6.23
CA ASP A 41 10.36 10.03 -7.05
C ASP A 41 10.25 8.74 -6.23
N ASN A 42 10.33 8.83 -4.89
CA ASN A 42 10.29 7.65 -4.03
C ASN A 42 8.86 7.25 -3.69
N VAL A 43 8.61 5.94 -3.72
CA VAL A 43 7.35 5.33 -3.30
C VAL A 43 7.63 4.33 -2.19
N HIS A 44 6.97 4.47 -1.05
CA HIS A 44 6.99 3.50 0.03
C HIS A 44 5.57 2.96 0.22
N LEU A 45 5.43 1.64 0.10
CA LEU A 45 4.15 0.95 0.20
C LEU A 45 4.20 -0.12 1.28
N LEU A 46 3.21 -0.11 2.19
CA LEU A 46 2.92 -1.19 3.12
C LEU A 46 1.57 -1.79 2.75
N ALA A 47 1.56 -3.06 2.35
CA ALA A 47 0.35 -3.84 2.11
C ALA A 47 0.16 -4.87 3.22
N VAL A 48 -1.06 -4.95 3.76
CA VAL A 48 -1.44 -5.92 4.79
C VAL A 48 -2.60 -6.75 4.28
N PHE A 49 -2.34 -8.04 4.10
CA PHE A 49 -3.36 -9.03 3.79
C PHE A 49 -3.83 -9.70 5.09
N SER A 50 -5.14 -9.71 5.32
CA SER A 50 -5.74 -10.55 6.38
C SER A 50 -6.83 -11.44 5.78
N PRO A 51 -6.78 -12.75 6.01
CA PRO A 51 -7.75 -13.68 5.47
C PRO A 51 -9.13 -13.55 6.13
N TRP A 52 -10.19 -13.90 5.40
CA TRP A 52 -11.56 -13.87 5.94
C TRP A 52 -11.85 -14.95 6.97
N ARG A 53 -11.20 -16.10 6.79
CA ARG A 53 -11.42 -17.31 7.60
C ARG A 53 -10.11 -17.69 8.28
N SER A 54 -9.50 -18.77 7.81
CA SER A 54 -8.22 -19.28 8.31
C SER A 54 -7.06 -18.80 7.46
N GLY A 55 -5.88 -18.74 8.08
CA GLY A 55 -4.63 -18.36 7.46
C GLY A 55 -3.92 -17.26 8.24
N ASP A 56 -2.66 -17.03 7.89
CA ASP A 56 -1.84 -16.05 8.57
C ASP A 56 -1.94 -14.69 7.90
N THR A 57 -2.02 -13.63 8.71
CA THR A 57 -1.87 -12.26 8.20
C THR A 57 -0.47 -12.13 7.59
N THR A 58 -0.37 -11.35 6.51
CA THR A 58 0.92 -11.05 5.87
C THR A 58 1.08 -9.55 5.71
N THR A 59 2.21 -8.99 6.16
CA THR A 59 2.64 -7.64 5.79
C THR A 59 3.66 -7.71 4.66
N ARG A 60 3.58 -6.77 3.73
CA ARG A 60 4.52 -6.62 2.61
C ARG A 60 4.89 -5.14 2.50
N GLU A 61 6.14 -4.84 2.81
CA GLU A 61 6.74 -3.53 2.64
C GLU A 61 7.54 -3.53 1.33
N TYR A 62 7.31 -2.51 0.52
CA TYR A 62 7.98 -2.29 -0.74
C TYR A 62 8.48 -0.86 -0.83
N ARG A 63 9.64 -0.68 -1.47
CA ARG A 63 10.19 0.66 -1.74
C ARG A 63 10.68 0.75 -3.17
N TRP A 64 10.40 1.88 -3.81
CA TRP A 64 10.95 2.24 -5.11
C TRP A 64 11.64 3.59 -5.04
N GLN A 65 12.68 3.74 -5.86
CA GLN A 65 13.27 5.01 -6.24
C GLN A 65 13.03 5.18 -7.75
N GLY A 66 12.14 6.10 -8.11
CA GLY A 66 11.58 6.14 -9.46
C GLY A 66 10.85 4.83 -9.79
N ASP A 67 11.32 4.14 -10.84
CA ASP A 67 10.77 2.85 -11.26
C ASP A 67 11.55 1.65 -10.71
N ASN A 68 12.71 1.89 -10.09
CA ASN A 68 13.56 0.82 -9.57
C ASN A 68 13.06 0.36 -8.19
N LEU A 69 12.67 -0.92 -8.10
CA LEU A 69 12.36 -1.57 -6.83
C LEU A 69 13.64 -1.74 -6.01
N THR A 70 13.68 -1.22 -4.79
CA THR A 70 14.89 -1.25 -3.93
C THR A 70 14.73 -2.15 -2.69
N LEU A 71 13.50 -2.42 -2.26
CA LEU A 71 13.21 -3.28 -1.11
C LEU A 71 11.94 -4.10 -1.32
N ILE A 72 12.03 -5.38 -0.93
CA ILE A 72 10.90 -6.23 -0.57
C ILE A 72 11.14 -6.73 0.86
N ASN A 73 10.17 -6.54 1.75
CA ASN A 73 10.21 -7.08 3.11
C ASN A 73 8.83 -7.64 3.46
N ILE A 74 8.72 -8.96 3.64
CA ILE A 74 7.47 -9.68 3.87
C ILE A 74 7.54 -10.32 5.25
N ASN A 75 6.50 -10.14 6.07
CA ASN A 75 6.33 -10.91 7.30
C ASN A 75 5.04 -11.71 7.22
N VAL A 76 5.16 -13.02 7.42
CA VAL A 76 4.02 -13.92 7.60
C VAL A 76 3.89 -14.19 9.10
N TYR A 77 2.75 -13.83 9.68
CA TYR A 77 2.49 -13.97 11.12
C TYR A 77 2.03 -15.39 11.47
N SER A 78 2.75 -16.38 10.94
CA SER A 78 2.58 -17.81 11.20
C SER A 78 3.26 -18.25 12.48
N LYS A 79 3.13 -19.53 12.83
CA LYS A 79 3.87 -20.19 13.93
C LYS A 79 4.64 -21.39 13.37
N PRO A 80 5.98 -21.32 13.22
CA PRO A 80 6.86 -20.18 13.50
C PRO A 80 6.64 -19.02 12.51
N PRO A 81 7.00 -17.77 12.88
CA PRO A 81 6.90 -16.62 11.98
C PRO A 81 7.94 -16.72 10.86
N VAL A 82 7.61 -16.17 9.68
CA VAL A 82 8.51 -16.13 8.53
C VAL A 82 8.77 -14.68 8.13
N ASN A 83 10.04 -14.29 8.05
CA ASN A 83 10.48 -13.04 7.45
C ASN A 83 11.18 -13.32 6.12
N ILE A 84 10.85 -12.56 5.08
CA ILE A 84 11.52 -12.61 3.79
C ILE A 84 11.97 -11.19 3.46
N ARG A 85 13.24 -11.04 3.07
CA ARG A 85 13.80 -9.75 2.69
C ARG A 85 14.64 -9.89 1.43
N ALA A 86 14.39 -9.04 0.47
CA ALA A 86 15.23 -8.85 -0.71
C ALA A 86 15.55 -7.36 -0.87
N ARG A 87 16.79 -7.03 -1.22
CA ARG A 87 17.21 -5.68 -1.58
C ARG A 87 17.85 -5.71 -2.95
N PHE A 88 17.70 -4.60 -3.65
CA PHE A 88 18.24 -4.41 -4.98
C PHE A 88 19.11 -3.16 -5.01
N ASP A 89 20.14 -3.18 -5.84
CA ASP A 89 20.99 -2.02 -6.08
C ASP A 89 20.29 -0.99 -7.01
N ASP A 90 21.00 0.09 -7.33
CA ASP A 90 20.53 1.17 -8.19
C ASP A 90 20.31 0.76 -9.65
N ARG A 91 20.90 -0.36 -10.08
CA ARG A 91 20.68 -0.99 -11.40
C ARG A 91 19.53 -1.98 -11.37
N GLY A 92 18.96 -2.25 -10.19
CA GLY A 92 17.89 -3.21 -9.99
C GLY A 92 18.38 -4.65 -9.82
N ASP A 93 19.70 -4.87 -9.69
CA ASP A 93 20.29 -6.18 -9.45
C ASP A 93 20.13 -6.59 -7.98
N LEU A 94 20.00 -7.89 -7.72
CA LEU A 94 19.85 -8.41 -6.35
C LEU A 94 21.14 -8.17 -5.55
N SER A 95 21.06 -7.37 -4.49
CA SER A 95 22.19 -7.09 -3.59
C SER A 95 22.11 -7.87 -2.28
N PHE A 96 20.91 -8.30 -1.88
CA PHE A 96 20.69 -9.11 -0.69
C PHE A 96 19.41 -9.92 -0.80
N MET A 97 19.43 -11.16 -0.31
CA MET A 97 18.22 -11.96 -0.08
C MET A 97 18.34 -12.83 1.15
N GLN A 98 17.23 -12.98 1.87
CA GLN A 98 17.12 -13.89 3.01
C GLN A 98 15.66 -14.27 3.23
N ARG A 99 15.43 -15.54 3.52
CA ARG A 99 14.24 -16.05 4.21
C ARG A 99 14.67 -16.52 5.60
N GLU A 100 13.95 -16.09 6.62
CA GLU A 100 14.17 -16.49 7.99
C GLU A 100 12.91 -17.13 8.57
N SER A 101 13.06 -18.29 9.18
CA SER A 101 11.97 -19.02 9.85
C SER A 101 12.57 -19.78 11.02
N ASP A 102 12.01 -19.61 12.22
CA ASP A 102 12.48 -20.28 13.44
C ASP A 102 13.99 -20.11 13.71
N GLY A 103 14.53 -18.92 13.38
CA GLY A 103 15.97 -18.61 13.49
C GLY A 103 16.85 -19.18 12.37
N GLU A 104 16.33 -20.06 11.52
CA GLU A 104 17.04 -20.56 10.34
C GLU A 104 17.01 -19.55 9.21
N LYS A 105 18.19 -19.29 8.62
CA LYS A 105 18.35 -18.37 7.48
C LYS A 105 18.65 -19.14 6.22
N GLN A 106 17.88 -18.89 5.19
CA GLN A 106 17.96 -19.55 3.89
C GLN A 106 18.01 -18.51 2.77
N GLN A 107 18.75 -18.81 1.71
CA GLN A 107 18.67 -18.04 0.47
C GLN A 107 17.34 -18.31 -0.25
N LEU A 108 16.92 -17.37 -1.07
CA LEU A 108 15.76 -17.53 -1.96
C LEU A 108 16.26 -18.06 -3.31
N SER A 109 15.41 -18.80 -4.03
CA SER A 109 15.68 -19.10 -5.44
C SER A 109 15.41 -17.88 -6.32
N ASN A 110 15.98 -17.86 -7.53
CA ASN A 110 15.71 -16.81 -8.51
C ASN A 110 14.20 -16.74 -8.84
N ASP A 111 13.54 -17.88 -9.06
CA ASP A 111 12.10 -17.93 -9.31
C ASP A 111 11.27 -17.30 -8.18
N GLN A 112 11.70 -17.46 -6.92
CA GLN A 112 11.04 -16.82 -5.78
C GLN A 112 11.22 -15.31 -5.81
N ILE A 113 12.41 -14.83 -6.14
CA ILE A 113 12.69 -13.40 -6.30
C ILE A 113 11.82 -12.81 -7.42
N ASP A 114 11.74 -13.47 -8.57
CA ASP A 114 10.95 -13.00 -9.72
C ASP A 114 9.46 -12.96 -9.39
N LEU A 115 8.95 -13.99 -8.71
CA LEU A 115 7.57 -13.99 -8.21
C LEU A 115 7.30 -12.82 -7.24
N TYR A 116 8.25 -12.51 -6.35
CA TYR A 116 8.08 -11.41 -5.40
C TYR A 116 8.17 -10.04 -6.08
N ARG A 117 9.02 -9.87 -7.10
CA ARG A 117 9.05 -8.66 -7.94
C ARG A 117 7.72 -8.45 -8.64
N TYR A 118 7.22 -9.49 -9.32
CA TYR A 118 5.91 -9.45 -9.99
C TYR A 118 4.78 -9.02 -9.05
N ARG A 119 4.74 -9.60 -7.85
CA ARG A 119 3.73 -9.25 -6.83
C ARG A 119 3.90 -7.80 -6.31
N ALA A 120 5.13 -7.32 -6.19
CA ALA A 120 5.40 -5.93 -5.81
C ALA A 120 4.82 -4.98 -6.86
N ASP A 121 5.05 -5.26 -8.15
CA ASP A 121 4.57 -4.45 -9.26
C ASP A 121 3.04 -4.47 -9.36
N GLN A 122 2.41 -5.63 -9.19
CA GLN A 122 0.94 -5.74 -9.12
C GLN A 122 0.36 -4.85 -8.00
N ILE A 123 0.92 -4.92 -6.80
CA ILE A 123 0.44 -4.11 -5.67
C ILE A 123 0.67 -2.62 -5.91
N ARG A 124 1.79 -2.22 -6.54
CA ARG A 124 2.04 -0.82 -6.94
C ARG A 124 0.97 -0.35 -7.94
N GLN A 125 0.69 -1.13 -8.99
CA GLN A 125 -0.32 -0.81 -10.00
C GLN A 125 -1.73 -0.68 -9.40
N ILE A 126 -2.12 -1.61 -8.53
CA ILE A 126 -3.40 -1.52 -7.82
C ILE A 126 -3.43 -0.27 -6.94
N SER A 127 -2.35 0.03 -6.21
CA SER A 127 -2.26 1.24 -5.41
C SER A 127 -2.38 2.51 -6.25
N ASP A 128 -1.77 2.57 -7.44
CA ASP A 128 -1.93 3.68 -8.38
C ASP A 128 -3.40 3.85 -8.80
N ALA A 129 -4.07 2.76 -9.17
CA ALA A 129 -5.48 2.78 -9.57
C ALA A 129 -6.41 3.23 -8.43
N LEU A 130 -6.22 2.70 -7.21
CA LEU A 130 -6.98 3.09 -6.03
C LEU A 130 -6.80 4.59 -5.72
N ARG A 131 -5.56 5.08 -5.86
CA ARG A 131 -5.24 6.49 -5.63
C ARG A 131 -5.89 7.39 -6.68
N GLN A 132 -5.85 7.01 -7.95
CA GLN A 132 -6.52 7.72 -9.03
C GLN A 132 -8.04 7.75 -8.83
N GLY A 133 -8.62 6.64 -8.38
CA GLY A 133 -10.03 6.51 -8.04
C GLY A 133 -10.43 7.16 -6.71
N ARG A 134 -9.48 7.77 -5.97
CA ARG A 134 -9.69 8.36 -4.64
C ARG A 134 -10.33 7.40 -3.64
N VAL A 135 -10.01 6.11 -3.73
CA VAL A 135 -10.44 5.09 -2.77
C VAL A 135 -9.67 5.31 -1.47
N VAL A 136 -10.41 5.48 -0.37
CA VAL A 136 -9.82 5.77 0.95
C VAL A 136 -10.28 4.77 1.99
N LEU A 137 -9.34 4.30 2.80
CA LEU A 137 -9.63 3.54 4.01
C LEU A 137 -10.04 4.51 5.12
N ARG A 138 -11.21 4.29 5.71
CA ARG A 138 -11.67 5.03 6.89
C ARG A 138 -11.64 4.11 8.11
N GLN A 139 -10.98 4.57 9.17
CA GLN A 139 -11.02 3.90 10.46
C GLN A 139 -12.23 4.41 11.25
N GLY A 140 -12.90 3.51 11.96
CA GLY A 140 -14.06 3.83 12.75
C GLY A 140 -14.53 2.66 13.62
N ARG A 141 -15.55 2.92 14.42
CA ARG A 141 -16.26 1.94 15.23
C ARG A 141 -17.51 1.48 14.48
N TRP A 142 -17.69 0.17 14.37
CA TRP A 142 -18.89 -0.42 13.80
C TRP A 142 -20.03 -0.49 14.82
N HIS A 143 -21.22 -0.11 14.40
CA HIS A 143 -22.46 -0.17 15.14
C HIS A 143 -23.42 -1.12 14.41
N ALA A 144 -23.35 -2.41 14.78
CA ALA A 144 -24.02 -3.47 14.04
C ALA A 144 -25.56 -3.32 13.97
N MET A 145 -26.19 -2.84 15.04
CA MET A 145 -27.65 -2.67 15.10
C MET A 145 -28.15 -1.58 14.15
N GLU A 146 -27.39 -0.50 13.98
CA GLU A 146 -27.77 0.64 13.14
C GLU A 146 -27.19 0.53 11.72
N GLN A 147 -26.38 -0.50 11.47
CA GLN A 147 -25.57 -0.66 10.26
C GLN A 147 -24.73 0.58 9.91
N THR A 148 -24.20 1.27 10.94
CA THR A 148 -23.39 2.48 10.77
C THR A 148 -21.97 2.31 11.26
N VAL A 149 -21.03 3.02 10.64
CA VAL A 149 -19.68 3.21 11.14
C VAL A 149 -19.55 4.64 11.64
N THR A 150 -19.17 4.81 12.91
CA THR A 150 -18.70 6.11 13.40
C THR A 150 -17.21 6.21 13.10
N THR A 151 -16.80 7.09 12.19
CA THR A 151 -15.37 7.28 11.88
C THR A 151 -14.60 7.83 13.09
N CYS A 152 -13.27 7.70 13.07
CA CYS A 152 -12.41 8.35 14.06
C CYS A 152 -12.53 9.89 14.07
N GLU A 153 -13.06 10.48 13.00
CA GLU A 153 -13.38 11.92 12.90
C GLU A 153 -14.74 12.26 13.53
N GLY A 154 -15.44 11.27 14.12
CA GLY A 154 -16.75 11.43 14.75
C GLY A 154 -17.93 11.49 13.77
N LYS A 155 -17.71 11.16 12.48
CA LYS A 155 -18.77 11.23 11.45
C LYS A 155 -19.44 9.87 11.27
N PRO A 156 -20.78 9.79 11.27
CA PRO A 156 -21.48 8.56 10.91
C PRO A 156 -21.40 8.31 9.40
N LEU A 157 -21.16 7.05 9.03
CA LEU A 157 -21.23 6.51 7.68
C LEU A 157 -22.22 5.35 7.69
N ASN A 158 -23.29 5.46 6.91
CA ASN A 158 -24.21 4.34 6.71
C ASN A 158 -23.57 3.35 5.74
N LEU A 159 -23.54 2.08 6.11
CA LEU A 159 -23.25 1.02 5.14
C LEU A 159 -24.55 0.68 4.43
N ILE A 160 -24.46 0.50 3.09
CA ILE A 160 -25.59 0.16 2.21
C ILE A 160 -26.15 -1.21 2.59
#